data_AF-A0A6M3JSQ6-F1
#
_entry.id   AF-A0A6M3JSQ6-F1
#
_cell.length_a   1.000
_cell.length_b   1.000
_cell.length_c   1.000
_cell.angle_alpha   90.00
_cell.angle_beta   90.00
_cell.angle_gamma   90.00
#
_symmetry.space_group_name_H-M   'P 1'
#
loop_
_entity.id
_entity.type
_entity.pdbx_description
1 polymer ?
#
loop_
_entity_poly.entity_id
_entity_poly.type
_entity_poly.pdbx_seq_one_letter_code
_entity_poly.pdbx_strand_id
1 'polypeptide(L)'
;MSIKNFKYLLGIDFIKFVIVNREDFDDAMMIVKSIFNKNSYSPKFAFSACMGVKNAATPKQIIEWMQQEPKLKEEGAIFNLQIHKIIDIQ
;
A
#
# COMPACT_ATOMS: atom_id res chain seq x y z
N MET A 1 -7.42 4.05 14.01
CA MET A 1 -6.22 4.77 14.51
C MET A 1 -6.10 6.10 13.78
N SER A 2 -6.12 7.27 14.45
CA SER A 2 -5.96 8.57 13.76
C SER A 2 -4.48 8.94 13.69
N ILE A 3 -3.84 8.64 12.56
CA ILE A 3 -2.43 8.97 12.34
C ILE A 3 -2.34 10.47 12.04
N LYS A 4 -1.98 11.27 13.04
CA LYS A 4 -1.88 12.75 12.96
C LYS A 4 -0.65 13.26 12.18
N ASN A 5 0.22 12.38 11.68
CA ASN A 5 1.58 12.73 11.24
C ASN A 5 1.79 12.90 9.72
N PHE A 6 0.74 12.94 8.90
CA PHE A 6 0.88 13.09 7.44
C PHE A 6 1.03 14.54 6.94
N LYS A 7 1.32 15.50 7.84
CA LYS A 7 1.34 16.94 7.54
C LYS A 7 2.56 17.40 6.73
N TYR A 8 3.61 16.57 6.66
CA TYR A 8 4.90 16.91 6.07
C TYR A 8 5.34 15.93 4.97
N LEU A 9 4.39 15.23 4.34
CA LEU A 9 4.70 14.33 3.25
C LEU A 9 5.15 15.12 2.02
N LEU A 10 6.25 14.68 1.42
CA LEU A 10 6.80 15.17 0.18
C LEU A 10 6.53 14.14 -0.93
N GLY A 11 6.56 14.57 -2.19
CA GLY A 11 6.37 13.67 -3.34
C GLY A 11 7.48 12.60 -3.51
N ILE A 12 8.60 12.75 -2.80
CA ILE A 12 9.70 11.78 -2.77
C ILE A 12 9.48 10.66 -1.74
N ASP A 13 8.54 10.83 -0.82
CA ASP A 13 8.30 9.88 0.25
C ASP A 13 7.56 8.64 -0.26
N PHE A 14 7.78 7.52 0.44
CA PHE A 14 7.09 6.27 0.16
C PHE A 14 6.32 5.80 1.39
N ILE A 15 5.05 5.48 1.20
CA ILE A 15 4.22 4.84 2.21
C ILE A 15 3.95 3.41 1.77
N LYS A 16 4.49 2.46 2.54
CA LYS A 16 4.34 1.04 2.27
C LYS A 16 3.29 0.43 3.20
N PHE A 17 2.29 -0.21 2.62
CA PHE A 17 1.29 -1.00 3.31
C PHE A 17 1.61 -2.49 3.17
N VAL A 18 1.54 -3.22 4.28
CA VAL A 18 1.63 -4.68 4.30
C VAL A 18 0.21 -5.20 4.48
N ILE A 19 -0.26 -5.99 3.51
CA ILE A 19 -1.65 -6.42 3.40
C ILE A 19 -1.72 -7.93 3.69
N VAL A 20 -2.43 -8.30 4.75
CA VAL A 20 -2.75 -9.70 5.07
C VAL A 20 -4.06 -10.09 4.40
N ASN A 21 -5.07 -9.22 4.39
CA ASN A 21 -6.41 -9.56 3.92
C ASN A 21 -7.10 -8.34 3.27
N ARG A 22 -8.39 -8.49 2.95
CA ARG A 22 -9.18 -7.43 2.31
C ARG A 22 -9.42 -6.24 3.25
N GLU A 23 -9.63 -6.49 4.53
CA GLU A 23 -9.85 -5.45 5.54
C GLU A 23 -8.63 -4.54 5.66
N ASP A 24 -7.41 -5.11 5.70
CA ASP A 24 -6.16 -4.33 5.69
C ASP A 24 -6.03 -3.45 4.44
N PHE A 25 -6.48 -3.95 3.28
CA PHE A 25 -6.46 -3.20 2.03
C PHE A 25 -7.44 -2.02 2.10
N ASP A 26 -8.66 -2.25 2.58
CA ASP A 26 -9.67 -1.22 2.72
C ASP A 26 -9.22 -0.13 3.73
N ASP A 27 -8.61 -0.52 4.84
CA ASP A 27 -7.99 0.39 5.82
C ASP A 27 -6.84 1.21 5.21
N ALA A 28 -5.95 0.57 4.45
CA ALA A 28 -4.90 1.26 3.71
C ALA A 28 -5.50 2.29 2.74
N MET A 29 -6.58 1.95 2.04
CA MET A 29 -7.27 2.86 1.13
C MET A 29 -7.91 4.05 1.85
N MET A 30 -8.40 3.89 3.08
CA MET A 30 -8.86 5.03 3.88
C MET A 30 -7.73 6.01 4.18
N ILE A 31 -6.54 5.51 4.48
CA ILE A 31 -5.35 6.34 4.71
C ILE A 31 -4.94 7.06 3.44
N VAL A 32 -4.83 6.35 2.32
CA VAL A 32 -4.49 6.88 1.00
C VAL A 32 -5.45 8.02 0.62
N LYS A 33 -6.77 7.78 0.73
CA LYS A 33 -7.81 8.80 0.46
C LYS A 33 -7.67 10.01 1.39
N SER A 34 -7.37 9.80 2.67
CA SER A 34 -7.12 10.91 3.60
C SER A 34 -5.87 11.71 3.24
N ILE A 35 -4.82 11.11 2.69
CA ILE A 35 -3.58 11.80 2.32
C ILE A 35 -3.80 12.65 1.07
N PHE A 36 -4.45 12.09 0.05
CA PHE A 36 -4.80 12.83 -1.17
C PHE A 36 -5.62 14.08 -0.87
N ASN A 37 -6.54 14.02 0.09
CA ASN A 37 -7.41 15.16 0.41
C ASN A 37 -6.72 16.25 1.25
N LYS A 38 -5.55 15.97 1.84
CA LYS A 38 -4.91 16.86 2.84
C LYS A 38 -3.61 17.50 2.38
N ASN A 39 -2.96 16.96 1.34
CA ASN A 39 -1.63 17.39 0.93
C ASN A 39 -1.61 17.81 -0.54
N SER A 40 -0.92 18.91 -0.84
CA SER A 40 -0.65 19.36 -2.21
C SER A 40 0.35 18.47 -2.95
N TYR A 41 1.10 17.66 -2.20
CA TYR A 41 2.04 16.67 -2.72
C TYR A 41 1.60 15.28 -2.27
N SER A 42 1.63 14.34 -3.20
CA SER A 42 1.22 12.95 -2.99
C SER A 42 2.48 12.07 -2.92
N PRO A 43 2.72 11.35 -1.81
CA PRO A 43 3.82 10.39 -1.75
C PRO A 43 3.52 9.20 -2.66
N LYS A 44 4.52 8.36 -2.91
CA LYS A 44 4.31 7.08 -3.59
C LYS A 44 3.77 6.03 -2.64
N PHE A 45 2.70 5.36 -3.05
CA PHE A 45 2.09 4.28 -2.27
C PHE A 45 2.57 2.93 -2.78
N ALA A 46 3.04 2.09 -1.86
CA ALA A 46 3.50 0.74 -2.14
C ALA A 46 2.66 -0.28 -1.36
N PHE A 47 2.27 -1.37 -2.01
CA PHE A 47 1.49 -2.45 -1.39
C PHE A 47 2.28 -3.76 -1.45
N SER A 48 2.35 -4.48 -0.34
CA SER A 48 3.03 -5.77 -0.24
C SER A 48 2.12 -6.82 0.38
N ALA A 49 2.20 -8.04 -0.13
CA ALA A 49 1.61 -9.20 0.53
C ALA A 49 2.35 -9.50 1.85
N CYS A 50 1.60 -9.89 2.88
CA CYS A 50 2.18 -10.45 4.10
C CYS A 50 2.57 -11.92 3.87
N MET A 51 3.82 -12.14 3.43
CA MET A 51 4.35 -13.49 3.20
C MET A 51 4.56 -14.23 4.53
N GLY A 52 4.10 -15.49 4.61
CA GLY A 52 4.28 -16.36 5.78
C GLY A 52 3.07 -16.42 6.73
N VAL A 53 1.99 -15.69 6.44
CA VAL A 53 0.75 -15.73 7.23
C VAL A 53 -0.27 -16.68 6.59
N LYS A 54 -0.86 -17.56 7.39
CA LYS A 54 -1.90 -18.51 6.94
C LYS A 54 -3.15 -17.73 6.51
N ASN A 55 -3.73 -18.12 5.37
CA ASN A 55 -4.89 -17.46 4.75
C ASN A 55 -4.65 -16.00 4.34
N ALA A 56 -3.38 -15.58 4.20
CA ALA A 56 -3.08 -14.26 3.67
C ALA A 56 -3.47 -14.14 2.18
N ALA A 57 -3.85 -12.94 1.78
CA ALA A 57 -4.09 -12.58 0.40
C ALA A 57 -2.84 -12.82 -0.43
N THR A 58 -3.03 -13.47 -1.58
CA THR A 58 -1.96 -13.72 -2.54
C THR A 58 -1.54 -12.40 -3.21
N PRO A 59 -0.29 -12.31 -3.73
CA PRO A 59 0.13 -11.19 -4.57
C PRO A 59 -0.86 -10.84 -5.67
N LYS A 60 -1.44 -11.86 -6.32
CA LYS A 60 -2.43 -11.69 -7.39
C LYS A 60 -3.70 -10.99 -6.89
N GLN A 61 -4.25 -11.44 -5.77
CA GLN A 61 -5.46 -10.83 -5.19
C GLN A 61 -5.23 -9.36 -4.82
N ILE A 62 -4.06 -9.03 -4.26
CA ILE A 62 -3.73 -7.63 -3.93
C ILE A 62 -3.62 -6.78 -5.20
N ILE A 63 -2.98 -7.30 -6.26
CA ILE A 63 -2.90 -6.61 -7.55
C ILE A 63 -4.30 -6.38 -8.14
N GLU A 64 -5.19 -7.37 -8.08
CA GLU A 64 -6.58 -7.23 -8.54
C GLU A 64 -7.31 -6.12 -7.77
N TRP A 65 -7.15 -6.05 -6.45
CA TRP A 65 -7.72 -4.96 -5.64
C TRP A 65 -7.14 -3.60 -6.00
N MET A 66 -5.83 -3.50 -6.23
CA MET A 66 -5.18 -2.26 -6.65
C MET A 66 -5.69 -1.78 -8.02
N GLN A 67 -5.91 -2.71 -8.96
CA GLN A 67 -6.40 -2.40 -10.30
C GLN A 67 -7.86 -1.92 -10.30
N GLN A 68 -8.65 -2.30 -9.29
CA GLN A 68 -10.03 -1.85 -9.10
C GLN A 68 -10.13 -0.43 -8.52
N GLU A 69 -9.02 0.17 -8.08
CA GLU A 69 -8.98 1.52 -7.51
C GLU A 69 -8.34 2.50 -8.52
N PRO A 70 -9.12 3.28 -9.29
CA PRO A 70 -8.60 4.17 -10.34
C PRO A 70 -7.55 5.16 -9.82
N LYS A 71 -7.75 5.64 -8.59
CA LYS A 71 -6.88 6.62 -7.94
C LYS A 71 -5.47 6.07 -7.67
N LEU A 72 -5.35 4.78 -7.39
CA LEU A 72 -4.04 4.13 -7.26
C LEU A 72 -3.31 4.05 -8.60
N LYS A 73 -4.05 3.84 -9.69
CA LYS A 73 -3.49 3.78 -11.05
C LYS A 73 -2.99 5.15 -11.50
N GLU A 74 -3.78 6.20 -11.30
CA GLU A 74 -3.43 7.59 -11.65
C GLU A 74 -2.14 8.05 -10.96
N GLU A 75 -1.98 7.67 -9.69
CA GLU A 75 -0.86 8.10 -8.85
C GLU A 75 0.40 7.22 -9.03
N GLY A 76 0.28 6.15 -9.82
CA GLY A 76 1.35 5.20 -10.08
C GLY A 76 1.72 4.41 -8.83
N ALA A 77 0.72 3.88 -8.11
CA ALA A 77 0.93 3.01 -6.96
C ALA A 77 1.72 1.75 -7.36
N ILE A 78 2.58 1.30 -6.46
CA ILE A 78 3.56 0.25 -6.72
C ILE A 78 3.15 -1.02 -5.99
N PHE A 79 3.16 -2.15 -6.69
CA PHE A 79 3.17 -3.44 -6.02
C PHE A 79 4.62 -3.78 -5.62
N ASN A 80 4.89 -3.84 -4.31
CA ASN A 80 6.23 -4.11 -3.78
C ASN A 80 6.37 -5.60 -3.44
N LEU A 81 7.12 -6.31 -4.29
CA LEU A 81 7.48 -7.71 -4.08
C LEU A 81 8.57 -7.84 -3.00
N GLN A 82 8.37 -8.72 -2.01
CA GLN A 82 9.36 -9.00 -0.97
C GLN A 82 10.42 -9.99 -1.48
N ILE A 83 11.29 -9.54 -2.40
CA ILE A 83 12.25 -10.41 -3.12
C ILE A 83 13.14 -11.22 -2.16
N HIS A 84 13.62 -10.62 -1.06
CA HIS A 84 14.47 -11.28 -0.07
C HIS A 84 13.85 -12.57 0.51
N LYS A 85 12.51 -12.66 0.60
CA LYS A 85 11.81 -13.88 1.03
C LYS A 85 11.70 -14.96 -0.04
N ILE A 86 11.92 -14.61 -1.31
CA ILE A 86 11.88 -15.54 -2.45
C ILE A 86 13.26 -16.16 -2.67
N ILE A 87 14.31 -15.35 -2.53
CA ILE A 87 15.69 -15.77 -2.74
C ILE A 87 16.40 -16.24 -1.46
N ASP A 88 15.65 -16.38 -0.38
CA ASP A 88 16.12 -16.84 0.94
C ASP A 88 17.32 -16.05 1.49
N ILE A 89 17.22 -14.71 1.45
CA ILE A 89 18.18 -13.79 2.06
C ILE A 89 17.48 -13.11 3.24
N GLN A 90 18.04 -13.26 4.44
CA GLN A 90 17.56 -12.65 5.68
C GLN A 90 18.49 -11.54 6.17
#